data_AF-A0A1Q9TLM6-F1
#
_entry.id   AF-A0A1Q9TLM6-F1
#
_cell.length_a   1.000
_cell.length_b   1.000
_cell.length_c   1.000
_cell.angle_alpha   90.00
_cell.angle_beta   90.00
_cell.angle_gamma   90.00
#
_symmetry.space_group_name_H-M   'P 1'
#
loop_
_entity.id
_entity.type
_entity.pdbx_description
1 polymer ?
#
loop_
_entity_poly.entity_id
_entity_poly.type
_entity_poly.pdbx_seq_one_letter_code
_entity_poly.pdbx_strand_id
1 'polypeptide(L)'
;MKPLVTTPITGCRVSVVSVLRDEYEPLHETETSLFHLRYWSTCPTCGHTGPYRTDENEAAEDGHDHAFPGWRNLPVMGARPYHEHRGACAAWEADALRVYPQGWFEAAGPILTERPGGGTRHVPGRAPGGGFDIGIPTPTRRPSAEAEQLDLFDIAGQRLRTECT
;
A
#
# COMPACT_ATOMS: atom_id res chain seq x y z
N MET A 1 -23.33 0.55 -10.01
CA MET A 1 -23.56 1.16 -8.69
C MET A 1 -22.21 1.58 -8.15
N LYS A 2 -21.99 2.87 -7.84
CA LYS A 2 -20.77 3.29 -7.11
C LYS A 2 -20.87 2.68 -5.70
N PRO A 3 -19.81 2.03 -5.17
CA PRO A 3 -19.86 1.51 -3.81
C PRO A 3 -20.18 2.64 -2.84
N LEU A 4 -21.01 2.34 -1.84
CA LEU A 4 -21.30 3.25 -0.73
C LEU A 4 -20.02 3.35 0.11
N VAL A 5 -19.10 4.21 -0.30
CA VAL A 5 -17.94 4.55 0.51
C VAL A 5 -18.43 5.43 1.64
N THR A 6 -18.17 4.99 2.87
CA THR A 6 -18.43 5.76 4.08
C THR A 6 -17.66 7.07 4.03
N THR A 7 -18.32 8.17 4.39
CA THR A 7 -17.72 9.50 4.43
C THR A 7 -16.48 9.49 5.35
N PRO A 8 -15.38 10.17 4.97
CA PRO A 8 -14.23 10.37 5.86
C PRO A 8 -14.68 10.85 7.24
N ILE A 9 -14.02 10.36 8.30
CA ILE A 9 -14.31 10.85 9.65
C ILE A 9 -13.85 12.31 9.72
N THR A 10 -14.80 13.21 9.96
CA THR A 10 -14.56 14.66 9.87
C THR A 10 -13.38 15.08 10.74
N GLY A 11 -12.39 15.72 10.11
CA GLY A 11 -11.20 16.25 10.79
C GLY A 11 -10.10 15.23 11.09
N CYS A 12 -10.35 13.93 10.96
CA CYS A 12 -9.31 12.93 11.18
C CYS A 12 -8.24 12.99 10.09
N ARG A 13 -6.98 12.83 10.49
CA ARG A 13 -5.80 12.83 9.61
C ARG A 13 -4.87 11.71 10.01
N VAL A 14 -4.18 11.14 9.02
CA VAL A 14 -3.21 10.06 9.25
C VAL A 14 -1.81 10.63 9.33
N SER A 15 -1.11 10.28 10.41
CA SER A 15 0.33 10.46 10.57
C SER A 15 0.94 9.13 10.97
N VAL A 16 2.12 8.80 10.45
CA VAL A 16 2.87 7.62 10.88
C VAL A 16 4.07 8.08 11.71
N VAL A 17 4.22 7.49 12.88
CA VAL A 17 5.37 7.69 13.76
C VAL A 17 6.29 6.49 13.61
N SER A 18 7.59 6.75 13.58
CA SER A 18 8.63 5.73 13.61
C SER A 18 9.56 5.99 14.78
N VAL A 19 9.88 4.97 15.58
CA VAL A 19 10.90 5.06 16.62
C VAL A 19 11.87 3.90 16.50
N LEU A 20 13.14 4.15 16.84
CA LEU A 20 14.07 3.07 17.10
C LEU A 20 13.64 2.37 18.38
N ARG A 21 13.65 1.04 18.35
CA ARG A 21 13.42 0.23 19.54
C ARG A 21 14.48 0.53 20.59
N ASP A 22 14.07 0.61 21.85
CA ASP A 22 15.03 0.60 22.96
C ASP A 22 15.73 -0.77 23.02
N GLU A 23 17.04 -0.79 23.26
CA GLU A 23 17.83 -2.02 23.35
C GLU A 23 17.41 -2.91 24.54
N TYR A 24 16.76 -2.33 25.56
CA TYR A 24 16.32 -3.03 26.75
C TYR A 24 14.88 -3.58 26.67
N GLU A 25 14.11 -3.21 25.65
CA GLU A 25 12.77 -3.77 25.46
C GLU A 25 12.84 -5.20 24.87
N PRO A 26 11.94 -6.12 25.27
CA PRO A 26 11.87 -7.44 24.68
C PRO A 26 11.52 -7.35 23.18
N LEU A 27 12.04 -8.29 22.39
CA LEU A 27 11.67 -8.42 20.98
C LEU A 27 10.19 -8.82 20.88
N HIS A 28 9.44 -8.11 20.04
CA HIS A 28 8.14 -8.58 19.62
C HIS A 28 8.31 -9.85 18.76
N GLU A 29 7.30 -10.72 18.73
CA GLU A 29 7.34 -12.01 18.03
C GLU A 29 7.71 -11.89 16.54
N THR A 30 7.42 -10.73 15.95
CA THR A 30 7.67 -10.40 14.54
C THR A 30 8.99 -9.64 14.31
N GLU A 31 9.76 -9.34 15.35
CA GLU A 31 11.03 -8.62 15.27
C GLU A 31 12.21 -9.60 15.20
N THR A 32 13.03 -9.48 14.14
CA THR A 32 14.20 -10.35 13.93
C THR A 32 15.53 -9.67 14.26
N SER A 33 15.51 -8.38 14.63
CA SER A 33 16.71 -7.56 14.83
C SER A 33 16.49 -6.45 15.86
N LEU A 34 17.54 -6.13 16.62
CA LEU A 34 17.60 -5.03 17.59
C LEU A 34 17.51 -3.64 16.93
N PHE A 35 17.75 -3.53 15.62
CA PHE A 35 17.71 -2.26 14.87
C PHE A 35 16.40 -2.07 14.09
N HIS A 36 15.35 -2.83 14.39
CA HIS A 36 14.05 -2.62 13.75
C HIS A 36 13.38 -1.34 14.25
N LEU A 37 12.94 -0.53 13.29
CA LEU A 37 12.04 0.59 13.55
C LEU A 37 10.66 0.04 13.88
N ARG A 38 10.04 0.60 14.92
CA ARG A 38 8.62 0.40 15.22
C ARG A 38 7.82 1.54 14.63
N TYR A 39 6.70 1.20 14.02
CA TYR A 39 5.80 2.14 13.39
C TYR A 39 4.41 2.04 14.02
N TRP A 40 3.70 3.16 14.10
CA TRP A 40 2.27 3.16 14.40
C TRP A 40 1.62 4.41 13.81
N SER A 41 0.31 4.33 13.54
CA SER A 41 -0.46 5.50 13.13
C SER A 41 -0.88 6.35 14.32
N THR A 42 -1.01 7.65 14.07
CA THR A 42 -1.62 8.59 14.99
C THR A 42 -2.58 9.50 14.25
N CYS A 43 -3.63 9.94 14.94
CA CYS A 43 -4.48 11.04 14.48
C CYS A 43 -4.34 12.21 15.47
N PRO A 44 -3.69 13.32 15.07
CA PRO A 44 -3.47 14.46 15.97
C PRO A 44 -4.78 15.18 16.33
N THR A 45 -5.87 14.94 15.60
CA THR A 45 -7.16 15.63 15.82
C THR A 45 -8.04 14.93 16.85
N CYS A 46 -8.16 13.60 16.78
CA CYS A 46 -9.01 12.83 17.70
C CYS A 46 -8.23 12.04 18.76
N GLY A 47 -6.89 12.02 18.69
CA GLY A 47 -6.03 11.29 19.62
C GLY A 47 -5.93 9.79 19.36
N HIS A 48 -6.38 9.30 18.20
CA HIS A 48 -6.20 7.90 17.84
C HIS A 48 -4.71 7.53 17.80
N THR A 49 -4.41 6.34 18.30
CA THR A 49 -3.09 5.69 18.25
C THR A 49 -3.31 4.25 17.82
N GLY A 50 -2.72 3.87 16.69
CA GLY A 50 -2.76 2.51 16.16
C GLY A 50 -1.85 1.54 16.92
N PRO A 51 -1.92 0.24 16.63
CA PRO A 51 -1.01 -0.75 17.18
C PRO A 51 0.41 -0.56 16.64
N TYR A 52 1.39 -1.14 17.33
CA TYR A 52 2.75 -1.22 16.82
C TYR A 52 2.85 -2.18 15.64
N ARG A 53 3.60 -1.75 14.63
CA ARG A 53 3.94 -2.49 13.41
C ARG A 53 5.44 -2.49 13.20
N THR A 54 5.93 -3.54 12.56
CA THR A 54 7.32 -3.63 12.10
C THR A 54 7.49 -3.05 10.70
N ASP A 55 6.39 -2.73 10.03
CA ASP A 55 6.35 -2.17 8.68
C ASP A 55 5.61 -0.82 8.67
N GLU A 56 6.17 0.16 7.95
CA GLU A 56 5.62 1.52 7.87
C GLU A 56 4.28 1.55 7.12
N ASN A 57 4.11 0.70 6.11
CA ASN A 57 2.88 0.66 5.32
C ASN A 57 1.74 0.13 6.19
N GLU A 58 1.94 -0.95 6.95
CA GLU A 58 0.91 -1.48 7.85
C GLU A 58 0.44 -0.41 8.84
N ALA A 59 1.37 0.37 9.40
CA ALA A 59 1.03 1.48 10.30
C ALA A 59 0.22 2.55 9.57
N ALA A 60 0.61 2.93 8.35
CA ALA A 60 -0.16 3.88 7.54
C ALA A 60 -1.58 3.34 7.26
N GLU A 61 -1.71 2.08 6.88
CA GLU A 61 -2.99 1.42 6.61
C GLU A 61 -3.92 1.42 7.82
N ASP A 62 -3.42 1.10 9.02
CA ASP A 62 -4.20 1.18 10.27
C ASP A 62 -4.76 2.59 10.49
N GLY A 63 -3.97 3.62 10.19
CA GLY A 63 -4.40 5.01 10.30
C GLY A 63 -5.53 5.35 9.31
N HIS A 64 -5.46 4.81 8.10
CA HIS A 64 -6.50 5.00 7.09
C HIS A 64 -7.78 4.22 7.41
N ASP A 65 -7.67 3.06 8.06
CA ASP A 65 -8.84 2.32 8.57
C ASP A 65 -9.61 3.12 9.61
N HIS A 66 -8.89 3.87 10.42
CA HIS A 66 -9.47 4.82 11.34
C HIS A 66 -10.06 6.04 10.60
N ALA A 67 -9.26 6.78 9.84
CA ALA A 67 -9.65 8.11 9.34
C ALA A 67 -10.54 8.08 8.08
N PHE A 68 -10.42 7.05 7.26
CA PHE A 68 -11.05 6.95 5.93
C PHE A 68 -11.75 5.60 5.72
N PRO A 69 -12.78 5.25 6.51
CA PRO A 69 -13.45 3.97 6.36
C PRO A 69 -13.90 3.70 4.91
N GLY A 70 -13.63 2.49 4.41
CA GLY A 70 -13.94 2.08 3.04
C GLY A 70 -12.88 2.45 1.99
N TRP A 71 -11.77 3.08 2.39
CA TRP A 71 -10.67 3.45 1.47
C TRP A 71 -10.12 2.27 0.67
N ARG A 72 -10.09 1.06 1.25
CA ARG A 72 -9.61 -0.16 0.58
C ARG A 72 -10.45 -0.61 -0.60
N ASN A 73 -11.70 -0.16 -0.68
CA ASN A 73 -12.63 -0.53 -1.75
C ASN A 73 -12.65 0.51 -2.90
N LEU A 74 -11.74 1.48 -2.86
CA LEU A 74 -11.66 2.52 -3.88
C LEU A 74 -11.02 2.02 -5.17
N PRO A 75 -11.28 2.68 -6.31
CA PRO A 75 -10.63 2.35 -7.56
C PRO A 75 -9.11 2.50 -7.47
N VAL A 76 -8.37 1.47 -7.88
CA VAL A 76 -6.92 1.56 -8.06
C VAL A 76 -6.65 2.25 -9.39
N MET A 77 -5.84 3.31 -9.34
CA MET A 77 -5.46 4.12 -10.48
C MET A 77 -4.10 3.68 -11.03
N GLY A 78 -3.82 3.97 -12.30
CA GLY A 78 -2.44 3.91 -12.79
C GLY A 78 -1.53 4.87 -12.00
N ALA A 79 -0.22 4.59 -11.98
CA ALA A 79 0.75 5.46 -11.33
C ALA A 79 0.66 6.89 -11.87
N ARG A 80 0.83 7.88 -10.98
CA ARG A 80 0.83 9.29 -11.38
C ARG A 80 2.01 9.56 -12.35
N PRO A 81 1.78 10.22 -13.50
CA PRO A 81 2.81 10.42 -14.52
C PRO A 81 3.76 11.57 -14.16
N TYR A 82 4.54 11.42 -13.08
CA TYR A 82 5.41 12.48 -12.53
C TYR A 82 6.46 13.02 -13.49
N HIS A 83 6.90 12.21 -14.46
CA HIS A 83 7.93 12.56 -15.43
C HIS A 83 7.36 13.04 -16.77
N GLU A 84 6.04 13.10 -16.89
CA GLU A 84 5.38 13.58 -18.11
C GLU A 84 5.07 15.08 -18.02
N HIS A 85 4.52 15.62 -19.10
CA HIS A 85 4.13 17.03 -19.15
C HIS A 85 2.97 17.34 -18.19
N ARG A 86 2.85 18.60 -17.76
CA ARG A 86 1.81 19.05 -16.81
C ARG A 86 0.39 18.63 -17.21
N GLY A 87 0.08 18.60 -18.52
CA GLY A 87 -1.21 18.15 -19.03
C GLY A 87 -1.57 16.70 -18.67
N ALA A 88 -0.60 15.78 -18.62
CA ALA A 88 -0.83 14.38 -18.26
C ALA A 88 -1.10 14.24 -16.77
N CYS A 89 -0.34 14.97 -15.92
CA CYS A 89 -0.63 15.07 -14.49
C CYS A 89 -2.04 15.63 -14.23
N ALA A 90 -2.43 16.69 -14.94
CA ALA A 90 -3.76 17.31 -14.77
C ALA A 90 -4.90 16.37 -15.23
N ALA A 91 -4.71 15.65 -16.34
CA ALA A 91 -5.68 14.66 -16.80
C ALA A 91 -5.83 13.53 -15.79
N TRP A 92 -4.72 13.02 -15.25
CA TRP A 92 -4.73 12.00 -14.20
C TRP A 92 -5.45 12.47 -12.92
N GLU A 93 -5.20 13.70 -12.47
CA GLU A 93 -5.88 14.30 -11.31
C GLU A 93 -7.39 14.47 -11.57
N ALA A 94 -7.76 14.88 -12.78
CA ALA A 94 -9.17 14.99 -13.18
C ALA A 94 -9.87 13.62 -13.20
N ASP A 95 -9.20 12.56 -13.67
CA ASP A 95 -9.72 11.21 -13.61
C ASP A 95 -9.89 10.71 -12.18
N ALA A 96 -8.91 10.99 -11.30
CA ALA A 96 -9.03 10.67 -9.88
C ALA A 96 -10.27 11.35 -9.25
N LEU A 97 -10.45 12.65 -9.46
CA LEU A 97 -11.60 13.43 -8.96
C LEU A 97 -12.95 12.89 -9.48
N ARG A 98 -12.97 12.34 -10.70
CA ARG A 98 -14.18 11.78 -11.31
C ARG A 98 -14.60 10.44 -10.70
N VAL A 99 -13.63 9.59 -10.34
CA VAL A 99 -13.90 8.22 -9.89
C VAL A 99 -13.97 8.07 -8.37
N TYR A 100 -13.30 8.94 -7.60
CA TYR A 100 -13.35 8.94 -6.14
C TYR A 100 -14.63 9.63 -5.62
N PRO A 101 -15.04 9.37 -4.36
CA PRO A 101 -16.16 10.06 -3.74
C PRO A 101 -15.97 11.59 -3.70
N GLN A 102 -17.06 12.34 -3.81
CA GLN A 102 -17.01 13.80 -3.65
C GLN A 102 -16.55 14.15 -2.23
N GLY A 103 -15.69 15.16 -2.09
CA GLY A 103 -15.16 15.58 -0.78
C GLY A 103 -14.01 14.71 -0.26
N TRP A 104 -13.65 13.63 -0.96
CA TRP A 104 -12.63 12.69 -0.50
C TRP A 104 -11.26 13.33 -0.39
N PHE A 105 -10.83 14.04 -1.44
CA PHE A 105 -9.51 14.65 -1.49
C PHE A 105 -9.45 15.96 -0.71
N GLU A 106 -10.56 16.67 -0.57
CA GLU A 106 -10.69 17.84 0.32
C GLU A 106 -10.47 17.46 1.79
N ALA A 107 -10.83 16.23 2.15
CA ALA A 107 -10.53 15.62 3.45
C ALA A 107 -9.12 15.03 3.56
N ALA A 108 -8.26 15.21 2.55
CA ALA A 108 -6.93 14.59 2.43
C ALA A 108 -6.97 13.05 2.40
N GLY A 109 -8.03 12.48 1.82
CA GLY A 109 -8.16 11.03 1.63
C GLY A 109 -7.07 10.44 0.75
N PRO A 110 -6.74 9.15 0.94
CA PRO A 110 -5.71 8.48 0.16
C PRO A 110 -6.15 8.24 -1.28
N ILE A 111 -5.18 8.08 -2.17
CA ILE A 111 -5.36 7.51 -3.51
C ILE A 111 -4.67 6.15 -3.56
N LEU A 112 -5.29 5.19 -4.25
CA LEU A 112 -4.70 3.89 -4.52
C LEU A 112 -4.05 3.92 -5.91
N THR A 113 -2.76 3.60 -6.00
CA THR A 113 -2.08 3.52 -7.30
C THR A 113 -1.35 2.20 -7.50
N GLU A 114 -1.40 1.69 -8.73
CA GLU A 114 -0.66 0.49 -9.11
C GLU A 114 0.86 0.73 -9.05
N ARG A 115 1.59 -0.29 -8.61
CA ARG A 115 3.05 -0.31 -8.54
C ARG A 115 3.62 -1.55 -9.23
N PRO A 116 4.27 -1.40 -10.40
CA PRO A 116 4.89 -2.50 -11.11
C PRO A 116 6.24 -2.85 -10.47
N GLY A 117 6.23 -3.69 -9.42
CA GLY A 117 7.43 -4.29 -8.80
C GLY A 117 8.43 -3.30 -8.17
N GLY A 118 8.75 -3.47 -6.88
CA GLY A 118 9.61 -2.53 -6.14
C GLY A 118 8.92 -1.19 -5.85
N GLY A 119 9.41 -0.43 -4.86
CA GLY A 119 8.82 0.86 -4.50
C GLY A 119 7.40 0.76 -3.92
N THR A 120 7.19 -0.17 -2.99
CA THR A 120 5.88 -0.44 -2.34
C THR A 120 5.51 0.53 -1.22
N ARG A 121 6.41 1.46 -0.86
CA ARG A 121 6.19 2.40 0.23
C ARG A 121 4.99 3.31 -0.07
N HIS A 122 4.11 3.48 0.92
CA HIS A 122 3.05 4.48 0.90
C HIS A 122 3.64 5.87 1.11
N VAL A 123 3.25 6.83 0.26
CA VAL A 123 3.90 8.15 0.23
C VAL A 123 2.93 9.25 0.66
N PRO A 124 3.16 9.93 1.80
CA PRO A 124 2.33 11.05 2.22
C PRO A 124 2.45 12.24 1.26
N GLY A 125 1.38 13.03 1.12
CA GLY A 125 1.37 14.26 0.33
C GLY A 125 1.27 14.07 -1.19
N ARG A 126 1.03 12.85 -1.68
CA ARG A 126 1.05 12.52 -3.11
C ARG A 126 -0.33 12.33 -3.73
N ALA A 127 -1.37 12.11 -2.93
CA ALA A 127 -2.75 12.15 -3.41
C ALA A 127 -3.17 13.59 -3.78
N PRO A 128 -4.16 13.76 -4.67
CA PRO A 128 -4.88 15.02 -4.76
C PRO A 128 -5.34 15.48 -3.37
N GLY A 129 -5.19 16.77 -3.07
CA GLY A 129 -5.51 17.31 -1.74
C GLY A 129 -4.49 16.99 -0.64
N GLY A 130 -3.36 16.36 -0.96
CA GLY A 130 -2.24 16.16 -0.03
C GLY A 130 -2.33 14.93 0.87
N GLY A 131 -3.25 14.01 0.57
CA GLY A 131 -3.33 12.68 1.22
C GLY A 131 -2.21 11.72 0.81
N PHE A 132 -2.30 10.48 1.27
CA PHE A 132 -1.33 9.43 0.92
C PHE A 132 -1.55 8.85 -0.48
N ASP A 133 -0.46 8.58 -1.18
CA ASP A 133 -0.45 7.65 -2.31
C ASP A 133 -0.12 6.25 -1.77
N ILE A 134 -1.13 5.39 -1.74
CA ILE A 134 -1.05 4.01 -1.28
C ILE A 134 -0.73 3.13 -2.48
N GLY A 135 0.50 2.61 -2.48
CA GLY A 135 0.99 1.73 -3.53
C GLY A 135 0.37 0.33 -3.42
N ILE A 136 -0.43 -0.05 -4.40
CA ILE A 136 -0.96 -1.40 -4.56
C ILE A 136 -0.03 -2.17 -5.48
N PRO A 137 0.65 -3.23 -5.01
CA PRO A 137 1.51 -4.04 -5.85
C PRO A 137 0.69 -4.61 -7.02
N THR A 138 1.13 -4.36 -8.24
CA THR A 138 0.55 -5.05 -9.39
C THR A 138 0.90 -6.52 -9.24
N PRO A 139 -0.06 -7.46 -9.22
CA PRO A 139 0.27 -8.87 -9.21
C PRO A 139 1.14 -9.13 -10.45
N THR A 140 2.34 -9.68 -10.24
CA THR A 140 3.16 -10.13 -11.35
C THR A 140 2.30 -11.08 -12.16
N ARG A 141 2.12 -10.77 -13.46
CA ARG A 141 1.44 -11.67 -14.38
C ARG A 141 2.09 -13.04 -14.18
N ARG A 142 1.28 -14.10 -14.00
CA ARG A 142 1.78 -15.48 -13.91
C ARG A 142 2.90 -15.68 -14.95
N PRO A 143 3.96 -16.44 -14.62
CA PRO A 143 4.95 -16.81 -15.63
C PRO A 143 4.23 -17.34 -16.87
N SER A 144 4.73 -17.01 -18.05
CA SER A 144 4.13 -17.47 -19.30
C SER A 144 4.01 -19.00 -19.28
N ALA A 145 3.04 -19.55 -20.01
CA ALA A 145 2.88 -21.01 -20.12
C ALA A 145 4.18 -21.73 -20.52
N GLU A 146 5.12 -21.04 -21.16
CA GLU A 146 6.47 -21.53 -21.48
C GLU A 146 7.35 -21.80 -20.26
N ALA A 147 7.25 -20.99 -19.20
CA ALA A 147 8.00 -21.18 -17.96
C ALA A 147 7.40 -22.32 -17.11
N GLU A 148 6.08 -22.51 -17.16
CA GLU A 148 5.40 -23.67 -16.54
C GLU A 148 5.78 -24.99 -17.24
N GLN A 149 6.06 -24.94 -18.55
CA GLN A 149 6.50 -26.10 -19.32
C GLN A 149 7.95 -26.50 -18.99
N LEU A 150 8.84 -25.54 -18.68
CA LEU A 150 10.23 -25.80 -18.28
C LEU A 150 10.33 -26.52 -16.92
N ASP A 151 9.52 -26.14 -15.93
CA ASP A 151 9.48 -26.84 -14.62
C ASP A 151 8.96 -28.28 -14.74
N LEU A 152 8.03 -28.54 -15.66
CA LEU A 152 7.50 -29.89 -15.88
C LEU A 152 8.53 -30.84 -16.51
N PHE A 153 9.41 -30.32 -17.39
CA PHE A 153 10.48 -31.11 -18.00
C PHE A 153 11.63 -31.41 -17.04
N ASP A 154 11.94 -30.52 -16.10
CA ASP A 154 12.97 -30.77 -15.08
C ASP A 154 12.53 -31.83 -14.05
N ILE A 155 11.26 -31.81 -13.63
CA ILE A 155 10.70 -32.83 -12.73
C ILE A 155 10.67 -34.21 -13.40
N ALA A 156 10.29 -34.27 -14.69
CA ALA A 156 10.30 -35.51 -15.45
C ALA A 156 11.73 -36.03 -15.72
N GLY A 157 12.69 -35.13 -15.95
CA GLY A 157 14.10 -35.46 -16.18
C GLY A 157 14.87 -35.93 -14.94
N GLN A 158 14.39 -35.62 -13.74
CA GLN A 158 14.93 -36.15 -12.47
C GLN A 158 14.39 -37.55 -12.14
N ARG A 159 13.11 -37.83 -12.43
CA ARG A 159 12.51 -39.16 -12.18
C ARG A 159 13.10 -40.28 -13.05
N LEU A 160 13.47 -40.00 -14.29
CA LEU A 160 14.07 -40.99 -15.19
C LEU A 160 15.50 -41.39 -14.82
N ARG A 161 16.18 -40.64 -13.94
CA ARG A 161 17.55 -40.96 -13.49
C ARG A 161 17.60 -41.80 -12.21
N THR A 162 16.49 -41.94 -11.49
CA THR A 162 16.42 -42.67 -10.21
C THR A 162 15.89 -44.11 -10.33
N GLU A 163 15.51 -44.56 -11.53
CA GLU A 163 14.90 -45.90 -11.76
C GLU A 163 15.79 -46.89 -12.52
N CYS A 164 17.07 -46.58 -12.74
CA CYS A 164 18.07 -47.51 -13.27
C CYS A 164 19.13 -47.84 -12.22
N THR A 165 18.80 -48.73 -11.28
CA THR A 165 19.76 -49.50 -10.47
C THR A 165 19.15 -50.82 -10.07
#